data_AF-D4VEL6-F1
#
_entry.id   AF-D4VEL6-F1
#
_cell.length_a   1.000
_cell.length_b   1.000
_cell.length_c   1.000
_cell.angle_alpha   90.00
_cell.angle_beta   90.00
_cell.angle_gamma   90.00
#
_symmetry.space_group_name_H-M   'P 1'
#
loop_
_entity.id
_entity.type
_entity.pdbx_description
1 polymer ?
#
loop_
_entity_poly.entity_id
_entity_poly.type
_entity_poly.pdbx_seq_one_letter_code
_entity_poly.pdbx_strand_id
1 'polypeptide(L)' 'MDNIPYSTAITIRKELYSLMGRSMFYRIRNKERMLHPDEQKQITAVFLKHGIENKPEFDKYIDLFDW' A
#
# COMPACT_ATOMS: atom_id res chain seq x y z
N MET A 1 8.25 -10.47 -15.10
CA MET A 1 7.06 -10.12 -14.29
C MET A 1 7.12 -11.01 -13.08
N ASP A 2 8.01 -10.66 -12.16
CA ASP A 2 8.41 -11.50 -11.05
C ASP A 2 7.26 -11.60 -10.05
N ASN A 3 6.69 -12.79 -10.04
CA ASN A 3 5.57 -13.20 -9.21
C ASN A 3 5.96 -13.02 -7.74
N ILE A 4 5.46 -11.96 -7.10
CA ILE A 4 5.41 -11.91 -5.63
C ILE A 4 4.77 -13.23 -5.19
N PRO A 5 5.46 -14.06 -4.38
CA PRO A 5 4.91 -15.34 -3.94
C PRO A 5 3.54 -15.11 -3.31
N TYR A 6 2.56 -15.94 -3.68
CA TYR A 6 1.17 -15.79 -3.21
C TYR A 6 1.07 -15.72 -1.68
N SER A 7 1.96 -16.44 -0.98
CA SER A 7 2.13 -16.37 0.48
C SER A 7 2.51 -14.97 0.96
N THR A 8 3.49 -14.33 0.34
CA THR A 8 3.93 -12.95 0.61
C THR A 8 2.80 -11.96 0.36
N ALA A 9 2.06 -12.12 -0.74
CA ALA A 9 0.91 -11.27 -1.05
C ALA A 9 -0.22 -11.38 0.01
N ILE A 10 -0.49 -12.59 0.52
CA ILE A 10 -1.47 -12.78 1.60
C ILE A 10 -0.99 -12.08 2.89
N THR A 11 0.29 -12.22 3.23
CA THR A 11 0.85 -11.62 4.44
C THR A 11 0.77 -10.10 4.39
N ILE A 12 1.20 -9.49 3.28
CA ILE A 12 1.09 -8.05 3.07
C ILE A 12 -0.36 -7.59 3.16
N ARG A 13 -1.29 -8.31 2.52
CA ARG A 13 -2.72 -7.98 2.57
C ARG A 13 -3.27 -8.00 4.01
N LYS A 14 -2.86 -8.97 4.82
CA LYS A 14 -3.24 -9.05 6.25
C LYS A 14 -2.66 -7.88 7.05
N GLU A 15 -1.40 -7.53 6.80
CA GLU A 15 -0.75 -6.41 7.49
C GLU A 15 -1.37 -5.06 7.09
N LEU A 16 -1.71 -4.87 5.81
CA LEU A 16 -2.47 -3.72 5.34
C LEU A 16 -3.84 -3.63 6.03
N TYR A 17 -4.56 -4.75 6.16
CA TYR A 17 -5.83 -4.77 6.92
C TYR A 17 -5.66 -4.38 8.38
N SER A 18 -4.54 -4.73 9.01
CA SER A 18 -4.24 -4.33 10.38
C SER A 18 -3.89 -2.85 10.49
N LEU A 19 -3.24 -2.28 9.47
CA LEU A 19 -2.75 -0.91 9.46
C LEU A 19 -3.87 0.13 9.20
N MET A 20 -4.70 -0.11 8.17
CA MET A 20 -5.73 0.86 7.74
C MET A 20 -7.17 0.36 7.88
N GLY A 21 -7.36 -0.93 8.16
CA GLY A 21 -8.67 -1.57 8.17
C GLY A 21 -9.13 -2.06 6.78
N ARG A 22 -10.01 -3.07 6.78
CA ARG A 22 -10.52 -3.69 5.55
C ARG A 22 -11.32 -2.71 4.69
N SER A 23 -12.17 -1.89 5.30
CA SER A 23 -13.02 -0.92 4.60
C SER A 23 -12.18 0.10 3.83
N MET A 24 -11.13 0.63 4.47
CA MET A 24 -10.24 1.61 3.85
C MET A 24 -9.43 1.01 2.71
N PHE A 25 -8.92 -0.22 2.89
CA PHE A 25 -8.22 -0.94 1.82
C PHE A 25 -9.07 -1.08 0.55
N TYR A 26 -10.34 -1.48 0.68
CA TYR A 26 -11.22 -1.62 -0.49
C TYR A 26 -11.56 -0.28 -1.12
N ARG A 27 -11.74 0.80 -0.34
CA ARG A 27 -11.95 2.15 -0.87
C ARG A 27 -10.76 2.66 -1.67
N ILE A 28 -9.54 2.41 -1.19
CA ILE A 28 -8.30 2.75 -1.92
C ILE A 28 -8.20 1.90 -3.20
N ARG A 29 -8.41 0.59 -3.09
CA ARG A 29 -8.34 -0.35 -4.23
C ARG A 29 -9.37 -0.03 -5.32
N ASN A 30 -10.58 0.37 -4.93
CA ASN A 30 -11.66 0.77 -5.84
C ASN A 30 -11.51 2.20 -6.34
N LYS A 31 -10.43 2.91 -5.98
CA LYS A 31 -10.18 4.32 -6.34
C LYS A 31 -11.24 5.29 -5.81
N GLU A 32 -11.98 4.89 -4.77
CA GLU A 32 -12.99 5.70 -4.09
C GLU A 32 -12.36 6.70 -3.10
N ARG A 33 -11.08 6.50 -2.76
CA ARG A 33 -10.32 7.37 -1.85
C ARG A 33 -8.87 7.49 -2.31
N MET A 34 -8.34 8.70 -2.23
CA MET A 34 -6.91 9.00 -2.42
C MET A 34 -6.10 8.62 -1.18
N LEU A 35 -4.87 8.17 -1.40
CA LEU A 35 -3.89 7.88 -0.34
C LEU A 35 -3.15 9.16 0.07
N HIS A 36 -3.16 9.47 1.35
CA HIS A 36 -2.33 10.53 1.93
C HIS A 36 -0.84 10.17 1.81
N PRO A 37 0.09 11.13 1.65
CA PRO A 37 1.53 10.84 1.63
C PRO A 37 2.02 9.98 2.80
N ASP A 38 1.49 10.19 4.01
CA ASP A 38 1.85 9.36 5.18
C ASP A 38 1.34 7.93 5.07
N GLU A 39 0.15 7.73 4.52
CA GLU A 39 -0.39 6.39 4.23
C GLU A 39 0.47 5.71 3.16
N GLN A 40 0.93 6.44 2.14
CA GLN A 40 1.83 5.92 1.11
C GLN A 40 3.19 5.51 1.69
N LYS A 41 3.76 6.31 2.61
CA LYS A 41 5.00 5.97 3.33
C LYS A 41 4.83 4.70 4.15
N GLN A 42 3.73 4.59 4.90
CA GLN A 42 3.42 3.40 5.70
C GLN A 42 3.25 2.15 4.84
N ILE A 43 2.50 2.26 3.74
CA ILE A 43 2.34 1.15 2.78
C ILE A 43 3.71 0.78 2.21
N THR A 44 4.49 1.74 1.72
CA THR A 44 5.83 1.49 1.17
C THR A 44 6.74 0.79 2.19
N ALA A 45 6.70 1.19 3.46
CA ALA A 45 7.45 0.54 4.53
C ALA A 45 7.03 -0.93 4.74
N VAL A 46 5.72 -1.24 4.64
CA VAL A 46 5.23 -2.63 4.69
C VAL A 46 5.79 -3.43 3.51
N PHE A 47 5.76 -2.90 2.29
CA PHE A 47 6.30 -3.60 1.11
C PHE A 47 7.82 -3.82 1.22
N LEU A 48 8.58 -2.81 1.66
CA LEU A 48 10.03 -2.91 1.90
C LEU A 48 10.36 -3.96 2.98
N LYS A 49 9.58 -4.01 4.06
CA LYS A 49 9.75 -5.01 5.13
C LYS A 49 9.64 -6.45 4.62
N HIS A 50 8.82 -6.68 3.60
CA HIS A 50 8.64 -7.99 2.97
C HIS A 50 9.62 -8.26 1.82
N GLY A 51 10.65 -7.42 1.65
CA GLY A 51 11.68 -7.59 0.62
C GLY A 51 11.16 -7.32 -0.79
N ILE A 52 10.03 -6.64 -0.93
CA ILE A 52 9.54 -6.19 -2.24
C ILE A 52 10.26 -4.87 -2.56
N GLU A 53 11.35 -4.98 -3.31
CA GLU A 53 12.11 -3.82 -3.82
C GLU A 53 11.31 -3.03 -4.87
N ASN A 54 10.32 -3.68 -5.49
CA ASN A 54 9.45 -3.03 -6.47
C ASN A 54 8.44 -2.14 -5.74
N LYS A 55 8.69 -0.83 -5.75
CA LYS A 55 7.79 0.15 -5.13
C LYS A 55 6.38 -0.02 -5.70
N PRO A 56 5.34 -0.09 -4.86
CA PRO A 56 3.98 -0.13 -5.35
C PRO A 56 3.72 1.12 -6.22
N GLU A 57 3.32 0.91 -7.47
CA GLU A 57 2.89 2.01 -8.34
C GLU A 57 1.54 2.51 -7.83
N PHE A 58 1.53 3.73 -7.28
CA PHE A 58 0.31 4.42 -6.91
C PHE A 58 -0.24 5.16 -8.14
N ASP A 59 -1.54 5.02 -8.42
CA ASP A 59 -2.19 5.66 -9.59
C ASP A 59 -1.98 7.19 -9.64
N LYS A 60 -1.80 7.85 -8.49
CA LYS A 60 -1.48 9.27 -8.36
C LYS A 60 -0.54 9.49 -7.19
N TYR A 61 0.67 9.95 -7.47
CA TYR A 61 1.58 10.50 -6.47
C TYR A 61 1.18 11.95 -6.24
N ILE A 62 0.74 12.30 -5.03
CA ILE A 62 0.55 13.71 -4.66
C ILE A 62 1.67 14.04 -3.69
N ASP A 63 2.61 14.88 -4.13
CA ASP A 63 3.50 15.62 -3.24
C ASP A 63 2.65 16.69 -2.53
N LEU A 64 1.81 16.27 -1.58
CA LEU A 64 1.27 17.22 -0.60
C LEU A 64 2.38 17.46 0.40
N PHE A 65 3.23 18.45 0.09
CA PHE A 65 3.86 19.22 1.15
C PHE A 65 2.71 19.91 1.90
N ASP A 66 2.50 19.48 3.15
CA ASP A 66 1.66 20.22 4.12
C ASP A 66 2.08 21.71 4.10
N TRP A 67 1.09 22.60 3.98
CA TRP A 67 1.20 24.02 4.35
C TRP A 67 0.29 24.29 5.54
#